data_AF-A0A832DSW8-F1
#
_entry.id   AF-A0A832DSW8-F1
#
_cell.length_a   1.000
_cell.length_b   1.000
_cell.length_c   1.000
_cell.angle_alpha   90.00
_cell.angle_beta   90.00
_cell.angle_gamma   90.00
#
_symmetry.space_group_name_H-M   'P 1'
#
loop_
_entity.id
_entity.type
_entity.pdbx_description
1 polymer ?
#
loop_
_entity_poly.entity_id
_entity_poly.type
_entity_poly.pdbx_seq_one_letter_code
_entity_poly.pdbx_strand_id
1 'polypeptide(L)'
;MVATGIDIKARVLINRVDSRTTEGREAFKIAERSLNLPRFQTIISQRVAYSRVPAMGYLKEDDARKEVESLYREIKEWLNVELSLY
;
A
#
# COMPACT_ATOMS: atom_id res chain seq x y z
N MET A 1 15.90 13.71 30.52
CA MET A 1 15.16 14.22 29.35
C MET A 1 14.44 13.05 28.74
N VAL A 2 13.11 13.00 28.87
CA VAL A 2 12.29 12.00 28.17
C VAL A 2 12.31 12.41 26.71
N ALA A 3 12.83 11.55 25.83
CA ALA A 3 12.63 11.74 24.41
C ALA A 3 11.11 11.72 24.20
N THR A 4 10.54 12.87 23.84
CA THR A 4 9.16 12.94 23.35
C THR A 4 9.12 12.03 22.13
N GLY A 5 8.67 10.79 22.35
CA GLY A 5 8.45 9.83 21.28
C GLY A 5 7.52 10.51 20.30
N ILE A 6 8.02 10.76 19.10
CA ILE A 6 7.16 11.19 18.00
C ILE A 6 6.17 10.03 17.85
N ASP A 7 4.89 10.29 18.09
CA ASP A 7 3.81 9.34 17.82
C ASP A 7 3.69 9.21 16.29
N ILE A 8 4.60 8.43 15.70
CA ILE A 8 4.60 8.18 14.26
C ILE A 8 3.47 7.19 14.00
N LYS A 9 2.29 7.72 13.67
CA LYS A 9 1.21 6.93 13.10
C LYS A 9 1.64 6.45 11.71
N ALA A 10 2.09 5.21 11.64
CA ALA A 10 2.54 4.56 10.41
C ALA A 10 1.51 3.54 9.92
N ARG A 11 1.25 3.53 8.60
CA ARG A 11 0.55 2.44 7.91
C ARG A 11 1.46 1.80 6.88
N VAL A 12 1.49 0.47 6.85
CA VAL A 12 2.31 -0.32 5.94
C VAL A 12 1.57 -0.56 4.62
N LEU A 13 2.26 -0.38 3.50
CA LEU A 13 1.80 -0.81 2.18
C LEU A 13 2.47 -2.14 1.81
N ILE A 14 1.67 -3.16 1.50
CA ILE A 14 2.18 -4.41 0.91
C ILE A 14 2.12 -4.26 -0.60
N ASN A 15 3.27 -4.34 -1.27
CA ASN A 15 3.39 -4.16 -2.71
C ASN A 15 4.06 -5.35 -3.39
N ARG A 16 4.04 -5.33 -4.74
CA ARG A 16 4.63 -6.37 -5.61
C ARG A 16 4.12 -7.77 -5.25
N VAL A 17 2.84 -7.88 -4.92
CA VAL A 17 2.23 -9.18 -4.59
C VAL A 17 2.04 -9.99 -5.87
N ASP A 18 2.73 -11.12 -5.96
CA ASP A 18 2.49 -12.08 -7.03
C ASP A 18 1.36 -13.04 -6.62
N SER A 19 0.12 -12.66 -6.94
CA SER A 19 -1.06 -13.47 -6.64
C SER A 19 -1.24 -14.66 -7.60
N ARG A 20 -0.46 -14.71 -8.68
CA ARG A 20 -0.59 -15.73 -9.72
C ARG A 20 0.10 -17.03 -9.32
N THR A 21 1.22 -16.92 -8.61
CA THR A 21 2.00 -18.07 -8.13
C THR A 21 1.51 -18.55 -6.75
N THR A 22 1.72 -19.83 -6.47
CA THR A 22 1.39 -20.39 -5.15
C THR A 22 2.34 -19.86 -4.09
N GLU A 23 3.65 -19.75 -4.38
CA GLU A 23 4.61 -19.16 -3.45
C GLU A 23 4.25 -17.71 -3.13
N GLY A 24 3.88 -16.90 -4.12
CA GLY A 24 3.52 -15.50 -3.91
C GLY A 24 2.25 -15.33 -3.07
N ARG A 25 1.25 -16.19 -3.26
CA ARG A 25 0.04 -16.21 -2.40
C ARG A 25 0.36 -16.60 -0.95
N GLU A 26 1.21 -17.59 -0.74
CA GLU A 26 1.57 -18.01 0.62
C GLU A 26 2.47 -16.98 1.32
N ALA A 27 3.44 -16.40 0.61
CA ALA A 27 4.26 -15.30 1.12
C ALA A 27 3.39 -14.09 1.52
N PHE A 28 2.38 -13.77 0.72
CA PHE A 28 1.41 -12.71 1.04
C PHE A 28 0.63 -13.01 2.33
N LYS A 29 0.10 -14.23 2.49
CA LYS A 29 -0.62 -14.64 3.71
C LYS A 29 0.27 -14.56 4.96
N ILE A 30 1.53 -14.96 4.83
CA ILE A 30 2.50 -14.87 5.93
C ILE A 30 2.74 -13.42 6.30
N ALA A 31 3.05 -12.56 5.32
CA ALA A 31 3.25 -11.13 5.56
C ALA A 31 2.01 -10.49 6.20
N GLU A 32 0.82 -10.80 5.69
CA GLU A 32 -0.45 -10.31 6.22
C GLU A 32 -0.70 -10.73 7.68
N ARG A 33 -0.37 -11.98 8.05
CA ARG A 33 -0.55 -12.49 9.42
C ARG A 33 0.54 -12.05 10.38
N SER A 34 1.77 -11.90 9.90
CA SER A 34 2.94 -11.57 10.72
C SER A 34 3.08 -10.07 10.98
N LEU A 35 2.55 -9.22 10.10
CA LEU A 35 2.54 -7.78 10.31
C LEU A 35 1.46 -7.41 11.34
N ASN A 36 1.85 -7.30 12.61
CA ASN A 36 1.02 -6.67 13.65
C ASN A 36 1.09 -5.14 13.57
N LEU A 37 1.12 -4.60 12.35
CA LEU A 37 1.19 -3.16 12.08
C LEU A 37 -0.08 -2.73 11.34
N PRO A 38 -0.59 -1.52 11.61
CA PRO A 38 -1.63 -0.92 10.78
C PRO A 38 -1.17 -0.96 9.31
N ARG A 39 -2.03 -1.42 8.41
CA ARG A 39 -1.71 -1.54 6.97
C ARG A 39 -2.81 -0.95 6.12
N PHE A 40 -2.45 -0.61 4.90
CA PHE A 40 -3.43 -0.34 3.86
C PHE A 40 -4.12 -1.65 3.44
N GLN A 41 -5.42 -1.57 3.19
CA GLN A 41 -6.21 -2.66 2.60
C GLN A 41 -5.85 -2.82 1.12
N THR A 42 -5.48 -1.73 0.45
CA THR A 42 -5.06 -1.77 -0.95
C THR A 42 -3.78 -2.56 -1.13
N ILE A 43 -3.82 -3.56 -2.02
CA ILE A 43 -2.68 -4.38 -2.41
C ILE A 43 -2.22 -3.94 -3.79
N ILE A 44 -0.92 -3.70 -3.94
CA ILE A 44 -0.31 -3.43 -5.26
C ILE A 44 0.26 -4.72 -5.81
N SER A 45 -0.32 -5.22 -6.90
CA SER A 45 0.07 -6.48 -7.53
C SER A 45 1.43 -6.35 -8.24
N GLN A 46 2.11 -7.47 -8.48
CA GLN A 46 3.28 -7.50 -9.36
C GLN A 46 2.83 -7.40 -10.83
N ARG A 47 2.70 -6.16 -11.34
CA ARG A 47 2.32 -5.90 -12.74
C ARG A 47 3.48 -5.33 -13.53
N VAL A 48 3.66 -5.84 -14.76
CA VAL A 48 4.59 -5.25 -15.75
C VAL A 48 4.16 -3.83 -16.12
N ALA A 49 2.87 -3.52 -16.02
CA ALA A 49 2.34 -2.17 -16.19
C ALA A 49 3.14 -1.12 -15.42
N TYR A 50 3.51 -1.42 -14.17
CA TYR A 50 4.22 -0.49 -13.29
C TYR A 50 5.66 -0.23 -13.72
N SER A 51 6.32 -1.16 -14.39
CA SER A 51 7.71 -0.98 -14.86
C SER A 51 7.80 -0.28 -16.22
N ARG A 52 6.70 -0.22 -16.97
CA ARG A 52 6.63 0.41 -18.30
C ARG A 52 6.26 1.90 -18.25
N VAL A 53 5.87 2.39 -17.09
CA VAL A 53 5.47 3.79 -16.92
C VAL A 53 6.73 4.64 -16.75
N PRO A 54 7.00 5.62 -17.63
CA PRO A 54 8.08 6.58 -17.41
C PRO A 54 7.82 7.30 -16.08
N ALA A 55 8.88 7.75 -15.40
CA ALA A 55 8.75 8.39 -14.09
C ALA A 55 7.64 9.48 -14.10
N MET A 56 6.67 9.35 -13.18
CA MET A 56 5.50 10.23 -13.05
C MET A 56 4.51 10.22 -14.24
N GLY A 57 4.61 9.25 -15.15
CA GLY A 57 3.70 9.09 -16.28
C GLY A 57 2.33 8.52 -15.90
N TYR A 58 1.34 8.78 -16.73
CA TYR A 58 -0.01 8.26 -16.54
C TYR A 58 -0.10 6.75 -16.82
N LEU A 59 -0.72 6.01 -15.90
CA LEU A 59 -0.99 4.58 -16.03
C LEU A 59 -2.15 4.36 -17.01
N LYS A 60 -1.83 3.80 -18.19
CA LYS A 60 -2.82 3.48 -19.23
C LYS A 60 -3.56 2.16 -19.00
N GLU A 61 -2.98 1.24 -18.23
CA GLU A 61 -3.61 -0.05 -17.93
C GLU A 61 -4.64 0.10 -16.81
N ASP A 62 -5.90 -0.24 -17.10
CA ASP A 62 -7.04 0.01 -16.21
C ASP A 62 -6.91 -0.65 -14.84
N ASP A 63 -6.50 -1.91 -14.80
CA ASP A 63 -6.37 -2.63 -13.53
C ASP A 63 -5.26 -2.05 -12.66
N ALA A 64 -4.12 -1.74 -13.28
CA ALA A 64 -2.98 -1.14 -12.59
C ALA A 64 -3.34 0.26 -12.06
N ARG A 65 -4.12 1.02 -12.82
CA ARG A 65 -4.65 2.33 -12.44
C ARG A 65 -5.63 2.24 -11.27
N LYS A 66 -6.59 1.30 -11.30
CA LYS A 66 -7.56 1.09 -10.22
C LYS A 66 -6.88 0.77 -8.89
N GLU A 67 -5.81 -0.03 -8.91
CA GLU A 67 -5.03 -0.32 -7.71
C GLU A 67 -4.37 0.95 -7.13
N VAL A 68 -3.78 1.79 -7.98
CA VAL A 68 -3.16 3.05 -7.54
C VAL A 68 -4.18 4.08 -7.06
N GLU A 69 -5.32 4.21 -7.75
CA GLU A 69 -6.41 5.10 -7.36
C GLU A 69 -7.06 4.67 -6.05
N SER A 70 -7.21 3.37 -5.82
CA SER A 70 -7.70 2.82 -4.54
C SER A 70 -6.75 3.17 -3.40
N LEU A 71 -5.44 2.98 -3.60
CA LEU A 71 -4.43 3.35 -2.60
C LEU A 71 -4.46 4.85 -2.30
N TYR A 72 -4.54 5.67 -3.35
CA TYR A 72 -4.62 7.11 -3.20
C TYR A 72 -5.84 7.55 -2.38
N ARG A 73 -7.00 6.93 -2.63
CA ARG A 73 -8.22 7.17 -1.86
C ARG A 73 -8.03 6.80 -0.40
N GLU A 74 -7.46 5.62 -0.14
CA GLU A 74 -7.23 5.12 1.22
C GLU A 74 -6.26 6.01 2.00
N ILE A 75 -5.19 6.48 1.36
CA ILE A 75 -4.26 7.44 1.95
C ILE A 75 -4.98 8.76 2.28
N LYS A 76 -5.81 9.27 1.37
CA LYS A 76 -6.59 10.50 1.61
C LYS A 76 -7.54 10.35 2.78
N GLU A 77 -8.29 9.24 2.84
CA GLU A 77 -9.20 8.96 3.94
C GLU A 77 -8.47 8.87 5.27
N TRP A 78 -7.34 8.14 5.29
CA TRP A 78 -6.49 8.05 6.47
C TRP A 78 -5.99 9.43 6.91
N LEU A 79 -5.37 10.20 6.01
CA LEU A 79 -4.88 11.54 6.33
C LEU A 79 -5.99 12.49 6.79
N ASN A 80 -7.18 12.42 6.18
CA ASN A 80 -8.31 13.25 6.60
C ASN A 80 -8.76 12.91 8.02
N VAL A 81 -8.87 11.62 8.37
CA VAL A 81 -9.20 11.21 9.74
C VAL A 81 -8.12 11.68 10.71
N GLU A 82 -6.84 11.51 10.37
CA GLU A 82 -5.75 11.94 11.25
C GLU A 82 -5.69 13.46 11.41
N LEU A 83 -5.87 14.23 10.34
CA LEU A 83 -5.82 15.69 10.39
C LEU A 83 -7.06 16.32 11.00
N SER A 84 -8.23 15.66 10.93
CA SER A 84 -9.46 16.16 11.57
C SER A 84 -9.50 15.90 13.08
N LEU A 85 -8.60 15.05 13.58
CA LEU A 85 -8.45 14.75 15.01
C LEU A 85 -7.43 15.67 15.71
N TYR A 86 -6.80 16.59 14.98
CA TYR A 86 -5.91 17.64 15.48
C TYR A 86 -6.55 19.02 15.30
#